data_AF-A0A3N7F145-F1
#
_entry.id   AF-A0A3N7F145-F1
#
_cell.length_a   1.000
_cell.length_b   1.000
_cell.length_c   1.000
_cell.angle_alpha   90.00
_cell.angle_beta   90.00
_cell.angle_gamma   90.00
#
_symmetry.space_group_name_H-M   'P 1'
#
loop_
_entity.id
_entity.type
_entity.pdbx_description
1 polymer ?
#
loop_
_entity_poly.entity_id
_entity_poly.type
_entity_poly.pdbx_seq_one_letter_code
_entity_poly.pdbx_strand_id
1 'polypeptide(L)'
;MGKLINGIFGGFHGKIGNLVGYTLKGKYVIRKIGKSSKPLTPGRQANCQKMTLVNEMLSPSLEVIRKGFRMKVAGTDKNEYNEAVSYNKKNAIQGDYPNISLDYTKVMVSMGTLPVAIHPTLSQTDDKITFNWEVLADQADQYGKDRAMLLIYFPDLKISWYELIGSTRTEGTYTVEMGEGLADKRMETYISFVKDNGRAVSDSVYVGALNADKEITISEKTDPEKAQSNRDFSYAGQDFDIISYRNYLLASGIEILPPAKRHQNKIISDSWFKHVLKNTVNQEVIGDCSFKLKKNEHCIAEMKVNIFPAEKRKGYAKEASSAMISYLFEKTTVNRIVKIVDAQDEAAMALLKSLGFREEEYFKDSVFSDGKWVSEYQFALLKSDWDLRG
;
A
#
# COMPACT_ATOMS: atom_id res chain seq x y z
N MET A 1 5.71 -4.25 22.97
CA MET A 1 4.81 -4.11 24.14
C MET A 1 5.51 -4.68 25.37
N GLY A 2 5.02 -4.39 26.57
CA GLY A 2 5.44 -5.05 27.81
C GLY A 2 4.26 -5.74 28.47
N LYS A 3 4.49 -6.91 29.08
CA LYS A 3 3.48 -7.73 29.77
C LYS A 3 3.80 -7.71 31.27
N LEU A 4 2.78 -7.53 32.12
CA LEU A 4 2.86 -7.87 33.55
C LEU A 4 2.56 -9.35 33.72
N ILE A 5 3.40 -10.05 34.47
CA ILE A 5 3.27 -11.46 34.81
C ILE A 5 2.72 -11.51 36.24
N ASN A 6 1.54 -12.11 36.43
CA ASN A 6 0.84 -12.19 37.71
C ASN A 6 0.47 -10.82 38.33
N GLY A 7 0.10 -9.85 37.48
CA GLY A 7 -0.41 -8.54 37.90
C GLY A 7 0.67 -7.60 38.47
N ILE A 8 0.24 -6.63 39.29
CA ILE A 8 1.11 -5.56 39.81
C ILE A 8 2.15 -6.03 40.84
N PHE A 9 1.94 -7.19 41.47
CA PHE A 9 2.83 -7.77 42.48
C PHE A 9 3.84 -8.78 41.90
N GLY A 10 3.74 -9.08 40.61
CA GLY A 10 4.61 -10.04 39.94
C GLY A 10 5.67 -9.40 39.04
N GLY A 11 6.13 -10.17 38.05
CA GLY A 11 7.24 -9.78 37.18
C GLY A 11 6.82 -8.86 36.03
N PHE A 12 7.75 -8.02 35.56
CA PHE A 12 7.57 -7.24 34.33
C PHE A 12 8.48 -7.78 33.22
N HIS A 13 7.92 -8.03 32.03
CA HIS A 13 8.67 -8.50 30.86
C HIS A 13 8.40 -7.64 29.61
N GLY A 14 9.46 -7.25 28.90
CA GLY A 14 9.37 -6.47 27.65
C GLY A 14 9.56 -4.97 27.88
N LYS A 15 9.01 -4.13 26.98
CA LYS A 15 9.26 -2.67 26.93
C LYS A 15 8.01 -1.84 27.24
N ILE A 16 8.14 -0.90 28.18
CA ILE A 16 7.18 0.19 28.45
C ILE A 16 7.97 1.51 28.41
N GLY A 17 7.62 2.42 27.50
CA GLY A 17 8.33 3.69 27.32
C GLY A 17 9.85 3.50 27.16
N ASN A 18 10.63 4.11 28.06
CA ASN A 18 12.09 4.00 28.11
C ASN A 18 12.62 2.92 29.08
N LEU A 19 11.75 2.06 29.60
CA LEU A 19 12.08 0.96 30.50
C LEU A 19 11.97 -0.41 29.80
N VAL A 20 12.83 -1.33 30.21
CA VAL A 20 12.78 -2.76 29.85
C VAL A 20 12.80 -3.60 31.12
N GLY A 21 11.87 -4.55 31.20
CA GLY A 21 11.78 -5.57 32.26
C GLY A 21 12.13 -6.95 31.74
N TYR A 22 12.78 -7.75 32.57
CA TYR A 22 13.08 -9.17 32.32
C TYR A 22 13.42 -9.91 33.62
N THR A 23 13.34 -11.23 33.60
CA THR A 23 13.81 -12.07 34.71
C THR A 23 15.29 -12.41 34.52
N LEU A 24 16.11 -12.23 35.57
CA LEU A 24 17.52 -12.57 35.58
C LEU A 24 17.85 -13.38 36.85
N LYS A 25 18.30 -14.63 36.68
CA LYS A 25 18.59 -15.56 37.79
C LYS A 25 17.46 -15.61 38.84
N GLY A 26 16.21 -15.74 38.37
CA GLY A 26 15.00 -15.78 39.20
C GLY A 26 14.51 -14.43 39.74
N LYS A 27 15.29 -13.34 39.63
CA LYS A 27 14.88 -12.00 40.10
C LYS A 27 14.28 -11.18 38.96
N TYR A 28 13.21 -10.44 39.22
CA TYR A 28 12.67 -9.47 38.27
C TYR A 28 13.57 -8.22 38.24
N VAL A 29 14.02 -7.84 37.05
CA VAL A 29 14.92 -6.70 36.82
C VAL A 29 14.25 -5.72 35.88
N ILE A 30 14.14 -4.46 36.30
CA ILE A 30 13.71 -3.34 35.45
C ILE A 30 14.89 -2.41 35.27
N ARG A 31 15.15 -1.98 34.03
CA ARG A 31 16.23 -1.03 33.70
C ARG A 31 15.80 0.01 32.69
N LYS A 32 16.46 1.16 32.70
CA LYS A 32 16.39 2.12 31.59
C LYS A 32 17.07 1.53 30.35
N ILE A 33 16.48 1.76 29.19
CA ILE A 33 17.08 1.46 27.89
C ILE A 33 18.27 2.41 27.70
N GLY A 34 19.46 1.85 27.45
CA GLY A 34 20.64 2.66 27.15
C GLY A 34 20.60 3.16 25.71
N LYS A 35 20.93 4.43 25.48
CA LYS A 35 21.24 4.93 24.13
C LYS A 35 22.63 4.41 23.74
N SER A 36 22.77 3.93 22.50
CA SER A 36 24.06 3.51 21.93
C SER A 36 24.40 4.43 20.76
N SER A 37 25.55 5.12 20.85
CA SER A 37 26.15 5.87 19.74
C SER A 37 27.04 5.01 18.84
N LYS A 38 27.38 3.78 19.26
CA LYS A 38 28.17 2.86 18.43
C LYS A 38 27.39 2.46 17.18
N PRO A 39 28.03 2.39 15.99
CA PRO A 39 27.39 1.96 14.76
C PRO A 39 26.86 0.51 14.87
N LEU A 40 25.92 0.16 14.00
CA LEU A 40 25.43 -1.21 13.88
C LEU A 40 26.59 -2.13 13.43
N THR A 41 26.70 -3.30 14.04
CA THR A 41 27.66 -4.32 13.60
C THR A 41 27.21 -4.95 12.27
N PRO A 42 28.11 -5.51 11.45
CA PRO A 42 27.75 -6.12 10.16
C PRO A 42 26.63 -7.16 10.27
N GLY A 43 26.66 -8.04 11.27
CA GLY A 43 25.58 -9.01 11.52
C GLY A 43 24.23 -8.37 11.88
N ARG A 44 24.22 -7.17 12.47
CA ARG A 44 22.99 -6.39 12.70
C ARG A 44 22.52 -5.70 11.42
N GLN A 45 23.43 -5.13 10.63
CA GLN A 45 23.12 -4.52 9.32
C GLN A 45 22.51 -5.56 8.38
N ALA A 46 23.13 -6.74 8.27
CA ALA A 46 22.62 -7.90 7.55
C ALA A 46 21.22 -8.31 8.01
N ASN A 47 21.00 -8.43 9.34
CA ASN A 47 19.68 -8.75 9.89
C ASN A 47 18.62 -7.68 9.60
N CYS A 48 19.00 -6.39 9.59
CA CYS A 48 18.12 -5.29 9.20
C CYS A 48 17.77 -5.35 7.71
N GLN A 49 18.75 -5.56 6.82
CA GLN A 49 18.51 -5.69 5.38
C GLN A 49 17.59 -6.90 5.06
N LYS A 50 17.84 -8.05 5.68
CA LYS A 50 16.96 -9.24 5.60
C LYS A 50 15.53 -8.95 6.09
N MET A 51 15.36 -8.04 7.06
CA MET A 51 14.05 -7.59 7.52
C MET A 51 13.40 -6.64 6.51
N THR A 52 14.13 -5.67 5.97
CA THR A 52 13.62 -4.72 4.96
C THR A 52 13.06 -5.45 3.74
N LEU A 53 13.87 -6.30 3.08
CA LEU A 53 13.49 -7.03 1.86
C LEU A 53 12.19 -7.83 2.03
N VAL A 54 12.04 -8.51 3.18
CA VAL A 54 10.85 -9.30 3.50
C VAL A 54 9.64 -8.42 3.78
N ASN A 55 9.79 -7.25 4.42
CA ASN A 55 8.68 -6.33 4.66
C ASN A 55 8.26 -5.59 3.39
N GLU A 56 9.18 -5.28 2.47
CA GLU A 56 8.86 -4.62 1.19
C GLU A 56 7.95 -5.50 0.31
N MET A 57 8.04 -6.82 0.44
CA MET A 57 7.15 -7.78 -0.24
C MET A 57 5.86 -8.07 0.55
N LEU A 58 5.97 -8.35 1.86
CA LEU A 58 4.82 -8.81 2.65
C LEU A 58 3.87 -7.67 3.06
N SER A 59 4.35 -6.42 3.25
CA SER A 59 3.51 -5.30 3.72
C SER A 59 2.47 -4.79 2.73
N PRO A 60 2.72 -4.66 1.41
CA PRO A 60 1.63 -4.40 0.46
C PRO A 60 0.70 -5.62 0.30
N SER A 61 1.19 -6.82 0.59
CA SER A 61 0.45 -8.10 0.50
C SER A 61 -0.40 -8.41 1.75
N LEU A 62 -0.53 -7.48 2.69
CA LEU A 62 -0.97 -7.73 4.08
C LEU A 62 -2.28 -8.50 4.25
N GLU A 63 -3.30 -8.28 3.41
CA GLU A 63 -4.57 -9.01 3.53
C GLU A 63 -4.49 -10.45 3.00
N VAL A 64 -3.64 -10.73 2.00
CA VAL A 64 -3.29 -12.09 1.59
C VAL A 64 -2.57 -12.80 2.74
N ILE A 65 -1.58 -12.13 3.36
CA ILE A 65 -0.82 -12.70 4.49
C ILE A 65 -1.73 -12.97 5.69
N ARG A 66 -2.62 -12.04 6.04
CA ARG A 66 -3.64 -12.23 7.09
C ARG A 66 -4.54 -13.43 6.82
N LYS A 67 -4.98 -13.62 5.58
CA LYS A 67 -5.85 -14.74 5.21
C LYS A 67 -5.10 -16.07 5.16
N GLY A 68 -3.92 -16.08 4.55
CA GLY A 68 -3.08 -17.25 4.30
C GLY A 68 -2.31 -17.79 5.52
N PHE A 69 -1.90 -16.95 6.47
CA PHE A 69 -1.24 -17.41 7.70
C PHE A 69 -2.18 -17.57 8.90
N ARG A 70 -3.48 -17.25 8.76
CA ARG A 70 -4.49 -17.34 9.84
C ARG A 70 -4.53 -18.72 10.49
N MET A 71 -4.48 -19.79 9.69
CA MET A 71 -4.54 -21.16 10.19
C MET A 71 -3.23 -21.59 10.87
N LYS A 72 -2.10 -21.00 10.48
CA LYS A 72 -0.78 -21.29 11.03
C LYS A 72 -0.57 -20.76 12.46
N VAL A 73 -1.25 -19.67 12.80
CA VAL A 73 -1.15 -19.03 14.14
C VAL A 73 -2.34 -19.34 15.05
N ALA A 74 -3.38 -20.02 14.54
CA ALA A 74 -4.55 -20.40 15.32
C ALA A 74 -4.18 -21.21 16.57
N GLY A 75 -4.68 -20.81 17.74
CA GLY A 75 -4.34 -21.43 19.03
C GLY A 75 -3.00 -20.99 19.63
N THR A 76 -2.31 -20.00 19.06
CA THR A 76 -1.04 -19.45 19.57
C THR A 76 -1.17 -17.96 19.93
N ASP A 77 -0.18 -17.36 20.61
CA ASP A 77 -0.10 -15.90 20.81
C ASP A 77 0.66 -15.16 19.68
N LYS A 78 0.92 -15.84 18.55
CA LYS A 78 1.55 -15.26 17.36
C LYS A 78 0.57 -14.42 16.54
N ASN A 79 1.13 -13.56 15.68
CA ASN A 79 0.40 -12.84 14.64
C ASN A 79 0.79 -13.36 13.25
N GLU A 80 -0.17 -13.40 12.33
CA GLU A 80 -0.06 -13.91 10.95
C GLU A 80 1.14 -13.29 10.21
N TYR A 81 1.25 -11.97 10.25
CA TYR A 81 2.30 -11.22 9.56
C TYR A 81 3.68 -11.52 10.14
N ASN A 82 3.79 -11.63 11.47
CA ASN A 82 5.06 -11.95 12.13
C ASN A 82 5.52 -13.38 11.83
N GLU A 83 4.61 -14.35 11.69
CA GLU A 83 4.95 -15.71 11.29
C GLU A 83 5.37 -15.78 9.82
N ALA A 84 4.69 -15.05 8.93
CA ALA A 84 5.09 -14.93 7.53
C ALA A 84 6.47 -14.27 7.37
N VAL A 85 6.75 -13.18 8.10
CA VAL A 85 8.06 -12.54 8.15
C VAL A 85 9.12 -13.53 8.67
N SER A 86 8.80 -14.29 9.72
CA SER A 86 9.70 -15.30 10.30
C SER A 86 10.07 -16.41 9.30
N TYR A 87 9.08 -16.94 8.57
CA TYR A 87 9.30 -17.95 7.53
C TYR A 87 10.12 -17.40 6.37
N ASN A 88 9.69 -16.30 5.76
CA ASN A 88 10.32 -15.77 4.56
C ASN A 88 11.75 -15.28 4.81
N LYS A 89 12.03 -14.68 5.97
CA LYS A 89 13.39 -14.31 6.39
C LYS A 89 14.33 -15.52 6.54
N LYS A 90 13.80 -16.71 6.84
CA LYS A 90 14.58 -17.95 6.97
C LYS A 90 14.79 -18.63 5.61
N ASN A 91 13.77 -18.68 4.76
CA ASN A 91 13.72 -19.58 3.60
C ASN A 91 13.80 -18.87 2.23
N ALA A 92 13.38 -17.61 2.15
CA ALA A 92 13.27 -16.84 0.89
C ALA A 92 14.34 -15.74 0.77
N ILE A 93 15.41 -15.81 1.55
CA ILE A 93 16.55 -14.89 1.48
C ILE A 93 17.75 -15.61 0.89
N GLN A 94 18.39 -14.97 -0.08
CA GLN A 94 19.63 -15.42 -0.70
C GLN A 94 20.72 -14.33 -0.65
N GLY A 95 21.97 -14.74 -0.88
CA GLY A 95 23.14 -13.86 -0.81
C GLY A 95 23.56 -13.48 0.61
N ASP A 96 24.75 -12.87 0.68
CA ASP A 96 25.44 -12.47 1.90
C ASP A 96 25.65 -10.95 1.95
N TYR A 97 25.78 -10.41 3.16
CA TYR A 97 25.86 -8.95 3.39
C TYR A 97 27.08 -8.32 2.70
N PRO A 98 26.93 -7.23 1.91
CA PRO A 98 25.73 -6.41 1.70
C PRO A 98 24.84 -6.82 0.51
N ASN A 99 25.22 -7.85 -0.26
CA ASN A 99 24.56 -8.28 -1.49
C ASN A 99 23.46 -9.31 -1.21
N ILE A 100 22.51 -8.96 -0.35
CA ILE A 100 21.37 -9.80 0.04
C ILE A 100 20.17 -9.45 -0.83
N SER A 101 19.48 -10.47 -1.35
CA SER A 101 18.24 -10.32 -2.11
C SER A 101 17.15 -11.30 -1.65
N LEU A 102 15.92 -11.09 -2.14
CA LEU A 102 14.81 -12.01 -1.95
C LEU A 102 14.81 -13.02 -3.10
N ASP A 103 14.58 -14.29 -2.77
CA ASP A 103 14.34 -15.36 -3.73
C ASP A 103 12.83 -15.58 -3.85
N TYR A 104 12.23 -14.96 -4.87
CA TYR A 104 10.77 -15.00 -5.11
C TYR A 104 10.23 -16.42 -5.25
N THR A 105 11.02 -17.37 -5.77
CA THR A 105 10.60 -18.78 -5.93
C THR A 105 10.35 -19.48 -4.60
N LYS A 106 10.92 -18.97 -3.50
CA LYS A 106 10.81 -19.52 -2.14
C LYS A 106 9.92 -18.70 -1.20
N VAL A 107 9.30 -17.62 -1.69
CA VAL A 107 8.40 -16.79 -0.88
C VAL A 107 7.08 -17.50 -0.63
N MET A 108 6.66 -17.51 0.64
CA MET A 108 5.42 -18.13 1.11
C MET A 108 4.46 -17.05 1.62
N VAL A 109 3.29 -16.93 0.98
CA VAL A 109 2.24 -15.94 1.31
C VAL A 109 0.96 -16.56 1.88
N SER A 110 0.81 -17.89 1.76
CA SER A 110 -0.21 -18.68 2.46
C SER A 110 0.41 -19.95 3.04
N MET A 111 -0.07 -20.43 4.19
CA MET A 111 0.40 -21.68 4.79
C MET A 111 -0.73 -22.42 5.50
N GLY A 112 -0.97 -23.68 5.13
CA GLY A 112 -2.10 -24.46 5.64
C GLY A 112 -2.03 -25.97 5.35
N THR A 113 -3.16 -26.53 4.95
CA THR A 113 -3.40 -27.99 4.87
C THR A 113 -4.26 -28.43 3.69
N LEU A 114 -4.77 -27.52 2.86
CA LEU A 114 -5.42 -27.90 1.59
C LEU A 114 -4.35 -28.27 0.54
N PRO A 115 -4.67 -29.14 -0.44
CA PRO A 115 -3.82 -29.36 -1.60
C PRO A 115 -3.47 -28.05 -2.30
N VAL A 116 -2.20 -27.91 -2.67
CA VAL A 116 -1.66 -26.78 -3.43
C VAL A 116 -2.19 -26.76 -4.87
N ALA A 117 -1.79 -25.77 -5.67
CA ALA A 117 -1.99 -25.80 -7.12
C ALA A 117 -1.01 -26.77 -7.79
N ILE A 118 -1.51 -27.52 -8.77
CA ILE A 118 -0.74 -28.50 -9.54
C ILE A 118 -0.42 -27.87 -10.90
N HIS A 119 0.85 -27.96 -11.32
CA HIS A 119 1.40 -27.35 -12.52
C HIS A 119 0.83 -25.94 -12.85
N PRO A 120 0.86 -24.99 -11.89
CA PRO A 120 0.30 -23.67 -12.14
C PRO A 120 1.14 -22.93 -13.17
N THR A 121 0.49 -22.22 -14.08
CA THR A 121 1.11 -21.48 -15.18
C THR A 121 0.48 -20.11 -15.39
N LEU A 122 1.20 -19.23 -16.06
CA LEU A 122 0.78 -17.89 -16.46
C LEU A 122 0.69 -17.77 -17.98
N SER A 123 -0.26 -16.96 -18.44
CA SER A 123 -0.24 -16.34 -19.77
C SER A 123 -0.66 -14.87 -19.67
N GLN A 124 -0.15 -14.03 -20.57
CA GLN A 124 -0.53 -12.63 -20.68
C GLN A 124 -0.99 -12.32 -22.11
N THR A 125 -2.12 -11.63 -22.23
CA THR A 125 -2.67 -11.11 -23.48
C THR A 125 -3.16 -9.70 -23.22
N ASP A 126 -2.53 -8.70 -23.83
CA ASP A 126 -2.77 -7.28 -23.57
C ASP A 126 -2.66 -6.96 -22.05
N ASP A 127 -3.62 -6.23 -21.49
CA ASP A 127 -3.75 -5.97 -20.04
C ASP A 127 -4.28 -7.18 -19.23
N LYS A 128 -4.50 -8.36 -19.85
CA LYS A 128 -5.08 -9.52 -19.16
C LYS A 128 -4.03 -10.55 -18.79
N ILE A 129 -4.05 -10.98 -17.53
CA ILE A 129 -3.13 -11.98 -16.98
C ILE A 129 -3.94 -13.17 -16.50
N THR A 130 -3.74 -14.32 -17.15
CA THR A 130 -4.48 -15.55 -16.86
C THR A 130 -3.59 -16.54 -16.12
N PHE A 131 -4.02 -16.90 -14.92
CA PHE A 131 -3.49 -18.01 -14.14
C PHE A 131 -4.21 -19.29 -14.57
N ASN A 132 -3.48 -20.38 -14.76
CA ASN A 132 -4.05 -21.70 -15.02
C ASN A 132 -3.43 -22.72 -14.05
N TRP A 133 -4.14 -23.81 -13.76
CA TRP A 133 -3.65 -24.93 -12.95
C TRP A 133 -4.35 -26.23 -13.34
N GLU A 134 -3.69 -27.36 -13.09
CA GLU A 134 -4.26 -28.68 -13.35
C GLU A 134 -5.33 -29.04 -12.31
N VAL A 135 -6.43 -29.64 -12.80
CA VAL A 135 -7.56 -30.10 -11.99
C VAL A 135 -7.62 -31.62 -12.06
N LEU A 136 -7.13 -32.29 -11.02
CA LEU A 136 -7.26 -33.75 -10.91
C LEU A 136 -8.69 -34.15 -10.52
N ALA A 137 -9.18 -35.22 -11.13
CA ALA A 137 -10.57 -35.68 -10.95
C ALA A 137 -10.88 -36.16 -9.53
N ASP A 138 -9.89 -36.69 -8.80
CA ASP A 138 -10.02 -37.09 -7.39
C ASP A 138 -10.18 -35.89 -6.44
N GLN A 139 -9.54 -34.75 -6.75
CA GLN A 139 -9.67 -33.52 -5.97
C GLN A 139 -10.95 -32.74 -6.26
N ALA A 140 -11.61 -32.97 -7.39
CA ALA A 140 -12.80 -32.22 -7.80
C ALA A 140 -13.94 -32.35 -6.77
N ASP A 141 -14.23 -33.56 -6.29
CA ASP A 141 -15.34 -33.80 -5.35
C ASP A 141 -15.09 -33.22 -3.95
N GLN A 142 -13.86 -33.34 -3.42
CA GLN A 142 -13.52 -32.93 -2.05
C GLN A 142 -13.08 -31.47 -1.92
N TYR A 143 -12.45 -30.92 -2.97
CA TYR A 143 -11.80 -29.61 -2.97
C TYR A 143 -12.26 -28.69 -4.10
N GLY A 144 -13.18 -29.12 -4.99
CA GLY A 144 -13.63 -28.31 -6.12
C GLY A 144 -14.22 -26.95 -5.71
N LYS A 145 -14.92 -26.88 -4.56
CA LYS A 145 -15.46 -25.63 -4.00
C LYS A 145 -14.42 -24.70 -3.36
N ASP A 146 -13.17 -25.13 -3.18
CA ASP A 146 -12.11 -24.23 -2.76
C ASP A 146 -11.96 -23.11 -3.80
N ARG A 147 -11.61 -21.91 -3.36
CA ARG A 147 -11.48 -20.69 -4.17
C ARG A 147 -10.02 -20.34 -4.36
N ALA A 148 -9.63 -19.95 -5.57
CA ALA A 148 -8.30 -19.43 -5.84
C ALA A 148 -8.06 -18.13 -5.03
N MET A 149 -6.85 -17.98 -4.48
CA MET A 149 -6.34 -16.78 -3.85
C MET A 149 -5.00 -16.45 -4.48
N LEU A 150 -4.93 -15.28 -5.12
CA LEU A 150 -3.88 -14.88 -6.04
C LEU A 150 -3.13 -13.66 -5.51
N LEU A 151 -1.84 -13.59 -5.76
CA LEU A 151 -0.99 -12.44 -5.48
C LEU A 151 -0.08 -12.16 -6.67
N ILE A 152 -0.05 -10.89 -7.08
CA ILE A 152 0.88 -10.32 -8.05
C ILE A 152 1.66 -9.24 -7.31
N TYR A 153 2.94 -9.48 -7.01
CA TYR A 153 3.83 -8.49 -6.41
C TYR A 153 4.64 -7.80 -7.50
N PHE A 154 4.84 -6.48 -7.40
CA PHE A 154 5.61 -5.67 -8.34
C PHE A 154 6.91 -5.18 -7.67
N PRO A 155 8.07 -5.85 -7.85
CA PRO A 155 9.30 -5.56 -7.11
C PRO A 155 9.77 -4.11 -7.16
N ASP A 156 9.77 -3.52 -8.35
CA ASP A 156 10.34 -2.18 -8.58
C ASP A 156 9.45 -1.06 -8.02
N LEU A 157 8.14 -1.34 -7.92
CA LEU A 157 7.12 -0.43 -7.38
C LEU A 157 6.84 -0.66 -5.89
N LYS A 158 7.21 -1.84 -5.35
CA LYS A 158 6.96 -2.28 -3.96
C LYS A 158 5.48 -2.25 -3.57
N ILE A 159 4.62 -2.64 -4.53
CA ILE A 159 3.16 -2.76 -4.38
C ILE A 159 2.69 -4.17 -4.76
N SER A 160 1.45 -4.48 -4.39
CA SER A 160 0.81 -5.76 -4.71
C SER A 160 -0.59 -5.54 -5.28
N TRP A 161 -0.96 -6.34 -6.27
CA TRP A 161 -2.35 -6.64 -6.62
C TRP A 161 -2.69 -8.05 -6.10
N TYR A 162 -3.91 -8.28 -5.64
CA TYR A 162 -4.34 -9.60 -5.17
C TYR A 162 -5.84 -9.83 -5.35
N GLU A 163 -6.23 -11.10 -5.43
CA GLU A 163 -7.61 -11.55 -5.25
C GLU A 163 -7.66 -12.55 -4.10
N LEU A 164 -8.63 -12.38 -3.20
CA LEU A 164 -8.83 -13.23 -2.04
C LEU A 164 -9.89 -14.32 -2.29
N ILE A 165 -10.80 -14.15 -3.25
CA ILE A 165 -11.87 -15.10 -3.60
C ILE A 165 -12.07 -15.12 -5.13
N GLY A 166 -11.20 -15.83 -5.85
CA GLY A 166 -11.28 -16.01 -7.29
C GLY A 166 -12.29 -17.08 -7.73
N SER A 167 -12.02 -17.71 -8.87
CA SER A 167 -12.72 -18.90 -9.37
C SER A 167 -12.60 -20.09 -8.42
N THR A 168 -13.45 -21.09 -8.64
CA THR A 168 -13.37 -22.39 -7.96
C THR A 168 -12.17 -23.20 -8.46
N ARG A 169 -11.62 -24.10 -7.63
CA ARG A 169 -10.53 -25.01 -8.01
C ARG A 169 -10.86 -25.78 -9.29
N THR A 170 -12.13 -26.18 -9.46
CA THR A 170 -12.65 -26.89 -10.64
C THR A 170 -12.68 -26.09 -11.94
N GLU A 171 -12.60 -24.76 -11.91
CA GLU A 171 -12.54 -23.95 -13.14
C GLU A 171 -11.17 -24.02 -13.84
N GLY A 172 -10.11 -24.45 -13.14
CA GLY A 172 -8.76 -24.62 -13.71
C GLY A 172 -8.04 -23.33 -14.13
N THR A 173 -8.72 -22.18 -14.09
CA THR A 173 -8.21 -20.90 -14.58
C THR A 173 -8.78 -19.70 -13.82
N TYR A 174 -8.08 -18.57 -13.88
CA TYR A 174 -8.59 -17.25 -13.49
C TYR A 174 -7.88 -16.15 -14.27
N THR A 175 -8.65 -15.32 -14.99
CA THR A 175 -8.13 -14.14 -15.69
C THR A 175 -8.33 -12.87 -14.87
N VAL A 176 -7.24 -12.12 -14.68
CA VAL A 176 -7.22 -10.80 -14.08
C VAL A 176 -7.10 -9.74 -15.17
N GLU A 177 -7.90 -8.68 -15.09
CA GLU A 177 -7.70 -7.47 -15.88
C GLU A 177 -6.84 -6.48 -15.07
N MET A 178 -5.63 -6.20 -15.57
CA MET A 178 -4.78 -5.14 -15.05
C MET A 178 -5.40 -3.77 -15.35
N GLY A 179 -5.08 -2.78 -14.52
CA GLY A 179 -5.32 -1.38 -14.88
C GLY A 179 -4.17 -0.85 -15.74
N GLU A 180 -4.48 0.13 -16.59
CA GLU A 180 -3.52 0.82 -17.46
C GLU A 180 -2.21 1.15 -16.72
N GLY A 181 -1.07 0.78 -17.32
CA GLY A 181 0.25 1.06 -16.80
C GLY A 181 0.82 0.05 -15.78
N LEU A 182 0.08 -0.99 -15.38
CA LEU A 182 0.62 -2.11 -14.58
C LEU A 182 0.98 -3.36 -15.39
N ALA A 183 0.31 -3.63 -16.51
CA ALA A 183 0.51 -4.87 -17.29
C ALA A 183 1.93 -5.06 -17.84
N ASP A 184 2.64 -3.98 -18.13
CA ASP A 184 4.03 -3.97 -18.62
C ASP A 184 5.11 -4.07 -17.52
N LYS A 185 4.72 -3.98 -16.24
CA LYS A 185 5.68 -3.90 -15.13
C LYS A 185 6.20 -5.28 -14.75
N ARG A 186 7.44 -5.35 -14.27
CA ARG A 186 7.97 -6.58 -13.68
C ARG A 186 7.07 -7.02 -12.53
N MET A 187 6.71 -8.29 -12.53
CA MET A 187 5.89 -8.86 -11.46
C MET A 187 6.29 -10.30 -11.13
N GLU A 188 6.03 -10.69 -9.88
CA GLU A 188 6.32 -11.99 -9.27
C GLU A 188 5.01 -12.54 -8.70
N THR A 189 4.59 -13.74 -9.11
CA THR A 189 3.20 -14.18 -8.91
C THR A 189 3.05 -15.49 -8.12
N TYR A 190 1.95 -15.59 -7.37
CA TYR A 190 1.68 -16.69 -6.45
C TYR A 190 0.20 -17.09 -6.49
N ILE A 191 -0.06 -18.39 -6.40
CA ILE A 191 -1.39 -18.98 -6.23
C ILE A 191 -1.47 -19.77 -4.93
N SER A 192 -2.64 -19.75 -4.31
CA SER A 192 -3.04 -20.60 -3.19
C SER A 192 -4.54 -20.86 -3.28
N PHE A 193 -5.04 -21.81 -2.49
CA PHE A 193 -6.47 -22.04 -2.35
C PHE A 193 -6.96 -21.71 -0.95
N VAL A 194 -8.19 -21.24 -0.84
CA VAL A 194 -8.93 -21.07 0.41
C VAL A 194 -10.26 -21.82 0.32
N LYS A 195 -10.63 -22.58 1.35
CA LYS A 195 -11.92 -23.28 1.36
C LYS A 195 -13.08 -22.27 1.36
N ASP A 196 -14.20 -22.63 0.74
CA ASP A 196 -15.41 -21.79 0.62
C ASP A 196 -15.82 -21.07 1.92
N ASN A 197 -15.74 -21.77 3.05
CA ASN A 197 -16.07 -21.29 4.39
C ASN A 197 -14.97 -20.46 5.09
N GLY A 198 -13.81 -20.25 4.45
CA GLY A 198 -12.67 -19.49 4.98
C GLY A 198 -11.93 -20.11 6.17
N ARG A 199 -12.12 -21.42 6.45
CA ARG A 199 -11.54 -22.14 7.60
C ARG A 199 -10.36 -23.07 7.27
N ALA A 200 -9.91 -23.09 6.02
CA ALA A 200 -8.71 -23.80 5.60
C ALA A 200 -8.09 -23.10 4.39
N VAL A 201 -6.78 -23.21 4.24
CA VAL A 201 -5.99 -22.69 3.10
C VAL A 201 -4.94 -23.71 2.67
N SER A 202 -4.41 -23.59 1.46
CA SER A 202 -3.20 -24.31 1.04
C SER A 202 -1.95 -23.52 1.40
N ASP A 203 -0.79 -24.16 1.31
CA ASP A 203 0.47 -23.43 1.08
C ASP A 203 0.41 -22.71 -0.29
N SER A 204 1.13 -21.60 -0.43
CA SER A 204 1.21 -20.86 -1.70
C SER A 204 2.31 -21.38 -2.61
N VAL A 205 2.04 -21.48 -3.91
CA VAL A 205 2.98 -21.86 -4.96
C VAL A 205 3.34 -20.63 -5.78
N TYR A 206 4.63 -20.40 -6.03
CA TYR A 206 5.10 -19.42 -7.00
C TYR A 206 4.78 -19.91 -8.41
N VAL A 207 4.10 -19.09 -9.21
CA VAL A 207 3.63 -19.47 -10.56
C VAL A 207 4.61 -19.02 -11.64
N GLY A 208 5.31 -17.90 -11.41
CA GLY A 208 6.28 -17.35 -12.33
C GLY A 208 6.37 -15.82 -12.25
N ALA A 209 7.30 -15.27 -13.03
CA ALA A 209 7.43 -13.85 -13.26
C ALA A 209 6.89 -13.46 -14.64
N LEU A 210 6.48 -12.19 -14.79
CA LEU A 210 6.24 -11.55 -16.09
C LEU A 210 7.05 -10.25 -16.15
N ASN A 211 7.46 -9.85 -17.36
CA ASN A 211 8.26 -8.66 -17.63
C ASN A 211 9.60 -8.58 -16.85
N ALA A 212 10.19 -9.71 -16.44
CA ALA A 212 11.40 -9.75 -15.62
C ALA A 212 12.63 -9.11 -16.30
N ASP A 213 12.75 -9.29 -17.63
CA ASP A 213 13.91 -8.88 -18.42
C ASP A 213 13.72 -7.55 -19.18
N LYS A 214 12.63 -6.82 -18.92
CA LYS A 214 12.44 -5.45 -19.45
C LYS A 214 13.34 -4.50 -18.66
N GLU A 215 14.58 -4.32 -19.13
CA GLU A 215 15.56 -3.42 -18.50
C GLU A 215 14.95 -2.05 -18.19
N ILE A 216 15.12 -1.60 -16.95
CA ILE A 216 14.75 -0.24 -16.56
C ILE A 216 15.74 0.70 -17.25
N THR A 217 15.33 1.32 -18.35
CA THR A 217 16.13 2.33 -19.07
C THR A 217 16.24 3.61 -18.24
N ILE A 218 17.12 3.58 -17.22
CA ILE A 218 17.51 4.75 -16.45
C ILE A 218 18.39 5.61 -17.37
N SER A 219 17.77 6.51 -18.11
CA SER A 219 18.49 7.56 -18.81
C SER A 219 19.02 8.56 -17.78
N GLU A 220 20.30 8.40 -17.41
CA GLU A 220 21.01 9.39 -16.62
C GLU A 220 20.97 10.74 -17.34
N LYS A 221 20.28 11.73 -16.74
CA LYS A 221 20.37 13.12 -17.18
C LYS A 221 21.41 13.87 -16.38
N THR A 222 22.64 13.78 -16.85
CA THR A 222 23.66 14.80 -16.64
C THR A 222 23.15 16.14 -17.20
N ASP A 223 23.24 17.23 -16.43
CA ASP A 223 23.13 18.58 -16.98
C ASP A 223 24.24 18.78 -18.03
N PRO A 224 23.94 19.40 -19.18
CA PRO A 224 24.19 20.84 -19.27
C PRO A 224 23.16 21.64 -20.08
N GLU A 225 23.38 22.96 -20.11
CA GLU A 225 22.49 24.00 -20.63
C GLU A 225 22.22 24.00 -22.16
N LYS A 226 21.13 24.72 -22.51
CA LYS A 226 20.95 25.57 -23.71
C LYS A 226 20.66 24.94 -25.09
N ALA A 227 19.35 24.88 -25.35
CA ALA A 227 18.67 25.76 -26.32
C ALA A 227 18.46 25.31 -27.79
N GLN A 228 17.49 26.00 -28.41
CA GLN A 228 17.03 26.01 -29.81
C GLN A 228 16.26 24.79 -30.38
N SER A 229 15.03 25.10 -30.82
CA SER A 229 14.27 24.62 -32.00
C SER A 229 14.80 23.44 -32.85
N ASN A 230 13.93 22.59 -33.44
CA ASN A 230 12.64 22.95 -34.04
C ASN A 230 11.58 21.83 -34.05
N ARG A 231 10.37 22.13 -34.55
CA ARG A 231 9.25 21.18 -34.74
C ARG A 231 9.36 20.44 -36.07
N ASP A 232 8.70 19.27 -36.17
CA ASP A 232 7.56 18.99 -37.06
C ASP A 232 7.12 17.51 -36.87
N PHE A 233 5.92 17.21 -36.40
CA PHE A 233 4.59 17.19 -37.06
C PHE A 233 4.25 15.89 -37.81
N SER A 234 3.35 15.10 -37.21
CA SER A 234 2.26 14.40 -37.93
C SER A 234 1.06 14.25 -36.98
N TYR A 235 -0.17 14.32 -37.51
CA TYR A 235 -1.41 14.55 -36.75
C TYR A 235 -2.53 13.62 -37.25
N ALA A 236 -3.56 13.40 -36.41
CA ALA A 236 -4.90 12.79 -36.63
C ALA A 236 -5.17 11.67 -35.61
N GLY A 237 -6.35 11.55 -35.00
CA GLY A 237 -7.59 12.35 -35.04
C GLY A 237 -8.73 11.48 -34.46
N GLN A 238 -9.53 11.90 -33.47
CA GLN A 238 -10.55 12.96 -33.47
C GLN A 238 -11.71 12.70 -34.45
N ASP A 239 -13.00 12.74 -34.10
CA ASP A 239 -13.70 12.82 -32.79
C ASP A 239 -14.86 11.76 -32.79
N PHE A 240 -16.12 11.84 -32.32
CA PHE A 240 -17.04 12.78 -31.62
C PHE A 240 -18.26 11.90 -31.15
N ASP A 241 -19.18 12.23 -30.24
CA ASP A 241 -19.33 13.29 -29.22
C ASP A 241 -20.38 12.85 -28.16
N ILE A 242 -20.31 13.35 -26.92
CA ILE A 242 -21.48 13.81 -26.14
C ILE A 242 -21.08 15.02 -25.29
N ILE A 243 -21.34 16.23 -25.79
CA ILE A 243 -21.21 17.51 -25.08
C ILE A 243 -22.51 17.91 -24.36
N SER A 244 -22.34 18.74 -23.31
CA SER A 244 -23.37 19.51 -22.56
C SER A 244 -23.87 18.88 -21.25
N TYR A 245 -23.91 19.56 -20.10
CA TYR A 245 -23.50 20.94 -19.75
C TYR A 245 -22.19 20.92 -18.91
N ARG A 246 -21.07 21.62 -19.17
CA ARG A 246 -20.64 22.75 -20.04
C ARG A 246 -20.44 24.12 -19.33
N ASN A 247 -19.15 24.41 -19.07
CA ASN A 247 -18.49 25.74 -19.14
C ASN A 247 -18.65 26.84 -18.06
N TYR A 248 -19.35 26.68 -16.93
CA TYR A 248 -19.74 27.89 -16.16
C TYR A 248 -18.72 28.53 -15.18
N LEU A 249 -17.76 27.81 -14.58
CA LEU A 249 -16.81 28.37 -13.58
C LEU A 249 -15.38 27.77 -13.70
N LEU A 250 -14.71 27.84 -14.86
CA LEU A 250 -13.87 28.97 -15.32
C LEU A 250 -12.62 29.28 -14.46
N ALA A 251 -11.45 29.18 -15.11
CA ALA A 251 -10.17 29.82 -14.78
C ALA A 251 -9.23 29.25 -13.67
N SER A 252 -9.09 27.92 -13.53
CA SER A 252 -7.95 27.31 -12.77
C SER A 252 -7.43 25.98 -13.37
N GLY A 253 -6.51 26.10 -14.34
CA GLY A 253 -5.23 25.37 -14.34
C GLY A 253 -5.13 23.86 -14.59
N ILE A 254 -5.93 22.99 -13.96
CA ILE A 254 -5.58 21.55 -13.78
C ILE A 254 -6.71 20.58 -14.17
N GLU A 255 -6.34 19.46 -14.78
CA GLU A 255 -7.22 18.36 -15.20
C GLU A 255 -7.16 17.15 -14.25
N ILE A 256 -8.28 16.44 -14.07
CA ILE A 256 -8.37 15.16 -13.32
C ILE A 256 -9.13 14.14 -14.18
N LEU A 257 -8.49 13.00 -14.44
CA LEU A 257 -9.11 11.86 -15.15
C LEU A 257 -10.04 11.05 -14.21
N PRO A 258 -11.17 10.52 -14.71
CA PRO A 258 -12.11 9.75 -13.91
C PRO A 258 -11.64 8.30 -13.67
N PRO A 259 -12.07 7.64 -12.57
CA PRO A 259 -11.79 6.23 -12.36
C PRO A 259 -12.59 5.34 -13.34
N ALA A 260 -11.95 4.30 -13.84
CA ALA A 260 -12.60 3.28 -14.68
C ALA A 260 -13.77 2.61 -13.93
N LYS A 261 -14.86 2.30 -14.65
CA LYS A 261 -16.07 1.67 -14.10
C LYS A 261 -15.76 0.26 -13.58
N ARG A 262 -15.52 0.10 -12.28
CA ARG A 262 -15.58 -1.21 -11.62
C ARG A 262 -16.99 -1.50 -11.10
N HIS A 263 -17.42 -2.75 -11.28
CA HIS A 263 -18.72 -3.24 -10.78
C HIS A 263 -18.81 -3.11 -9.26
N GLN A 264 -20.03 -2.84 -8.77
CA GLN A 264 -20.31 -2.73 -7.35
C GLN A 264 -20.15 -4.09 -6.66
N ASN A 265 -19.03 -4.32 -5.97
CA ASN A 265 -19.02 -5.11 -4.75
C ASN A 265 -17.86 -4.72 -3.82
N LYS A 266 -18.08 -4.91 -2.51
CA LYS A 266 -17.22 -4.40 -1.44
C LYS A 266 -15.88 -5.14 -1.35
N ILE A 267 -14.78 -4.40 -1.24
CA ILE A 267 -13.92 -4.28 -0.04
C ILE A 267 -12.79 -3.28 -0.37
N ILE A 268 -12.53 -2.34 0.53
CA ILE A 268 -11.55 -1.25 0.33
C ILE A 268 -10.35 -1.47 1.25
N SER A 269 -9.14 -1.35 0.72
CA SER A 269 -7.88 -1.60 1.44
C SER A 269 -7.41 -0.40 2.27
N ASP A 270 -6.46 -0.63 3.20
CA ASP A 270 -5.74 0.42 3.96
C ASP A 270 -4.77 1.26 3.08
N SER A 271 -4.87 1.16 1.75
CA SER A 271 -3.94 1.75 0.79
C SER A 271 -4.16 3.25 0.59
N TRP A 272 -3.07 3.99 0.41
CA TRP A 272 -3.13 5.36 -0.11
C TRP A 272 -3.22 5.35 -1.64
N PHE A 273 -4.34 5.80 -2.17
CA PHE A 273 -4.46 6.19 -3.58
C PHE A 273 -3.61 7.46 -3.76
N LYS A 274 -2.57 7.40 -4.61
CA LYS A 274 -1.62 8.50 -4.83
C LYS A 274 -1.60 8.92 -6.30
N HIS A 275 -1.65 10.22 -6.51
CA HIS A 275 -1.65 10.88 -7.81
C HIS A 275 -0.52 11.91 -7.86
N VAL A 276 0.03 12.13 -9.05
CA VAL A 276 1.12 13.09 -9.29
C VAL A 276 0.53 14.42 -9.72
N LEU A 277 0.96 15.52 -9.11
CA LEU A 277 0.54 16.86 -9.52
C LEU A 277 1.50 17.35 -10.60
N LYS A 278 0.96 17.64 -11.80
CA LYS A 278 1.70 18.26 -12.90
C LYS A 278 1.22 19.68 -13.15
N ASN A 279 2.14 20.57 -13.51
CA ASN A 279 1.81 21.86 -14.11
C ASN A 279 1.44 21.64 -15.59
N THR A 280 0.25 22.07 -16.00
CA THR A 280 -0.27 21.83 -17.36
C THR A 280 0.48 22.61 -18.45
N VAL A 281 1.12 23.74 -18.11
CA VAL A 281 1.81 24.62 -19.06
C VAL A 281 3.17 24.09 -19.48
N ASN A 282 3.95 23.54 -18.54
CA ASN A 282 5.31 23.03 -18.79
C ASN A 282 5.47 21.52 -18.57
N GLN A 283 4.40 20.81 -18.16
CA GLN A 283 4.35 19.37 -17.90
C GLN A 283 5.25 18.86 -16.76
N GLU A 284 5.85 19.76 -15.97
CA GLU A 284 6.70 19.42 -14.83
C GLU A 284 5.88 18.89 -13.65
N VAL A 285 6.50 18.00 -12.86
CA VAL A 285 5.91 17.50 -11.61
C VAL A 285 6.14 18.51 -10.50
N ILE A 286 5.06 19.10 -9.99
CA ILE A 286 5.07 20.12 -8.94
C ILE A 286 4.80 19.56 -7.54
N GLY A 287 4.43 18.29 -7.45
CA GLY A 287 4.19 17.59 -6.17
C GLY A 287 3.35 16.32 -6.32
N ASP A 288 2.68 15.95 -5.23
CA ASP A 288 1.77 14.80 -5.20
C ASP A 288 0.57 15.02 -4.27
N CYS A 289 -0.55 14.39 -4.59
CA CYS A 289 -1.72 14.33 -3.72
C CYS A 289 -2.14 12.88 -3.52
N SER A 290 -2.73 12.58 -2.37
CA SER A 290 -3.16 11.22 -2.03
C SER A 290 -4.30 11.21 -1.04
N PHE A 291 -5.08 10.14 -1.06
CA PHE A 291 -6.13 9.87 -0.08
C PHE A 291 -6.20 8.39 0.27
N LYS A 292 -6.78 8.07 1.42
CA LYS A 292 -7.24 6.72 1.79
C LYS A 292 -8.64 6.83 2.40
N LEU A 293 -9.38 5.73 2.42
CA LEU A 293 -10.69 5.66 3.08
C LEU A 293 -10.53 4.91 4.41
N LYS A 294 -11.17 5.37 5.49
CA LYS A 294 -11.03 4.75 6.81
C LYS A 294 -11.71 3.37 6.83
N LYS A 295 -10.98 2.35 7.27
CA LYS A 295 -11.33 0.92 7.15
C LYS A 295 -12.72 0.53 7.66
N ASN A 296 -13.19 1.17 8.75
CA ASN A 296 -14.48 0.87 9.38
C ASN A 296 -15.56 1.92 9.05
N GLU A 297 -15.22 2.97 8.30
CA GLU A 297 -16.05 4.16 8.10
C GLU A 297 -15.96 4.57 6.63
N HIS A 298 -16.65 3.85 5.74
CA HIS A 298 -16.61 4.07 4.28
C HIS A 298 -17.11 5.46 3.81
N CYS A 299 -17.59 6.28 4.75
CA CYS A 299 -17.97 7.67 4.55
C CYS A 299 -16.86 8.67 4.96
N ILE A 300 -15.68 8.21 5.40
CA ILE A 300 -14.56 9.07 5.82
C ILE A 300 -13.30 8.84 4.99
N ALA A 301 -12.78 9.91 4.38
CA ALA A 301 -11.45 9.95 3.76
C ALA A 301 -10.42 10.63 4.67
N GLU A 302 -9.15 10.23 4.57
CA GLU A 302 -8.00 11.02 5.04
C GLU A 302 -7.19 11.45 3.81
N MET A 303 -6.90 12.75 3.65
CA MET A 303 -6.19 13.28 2.47
C MET A 303 -4.85 13.94 2.80
N LYS A 304 -3.90 13.86 1.86
CA LYS A 304 -2.58 14.49 1.92
C LYS A 304 -2.27 15.18 0.59
N VAL A 305 -1.63 16.35 0.68
CA VAL A 305 -1.18 17.13 -0.48
C VAL A 305 0.21 17.64 -0.14
N ASN A 306 1.16 17.35 -1.01
CA ASN A 306 2.57 17.71 -0.94
C ASN A 306 2.92 18.53 -2.18
N ILE A 307 3.52 19.70 -1.99
CA ILE A 307 4.01 20.57 -3.06
C ILE A 307 5.51 20.73 -2.87
N PHE A 308 6.29 20.50 -3.93
CA PHE A 308 7.75 20.56 -3.88
C PHE A 308 8.25 21.96 -3.47
N PRO A 309 9.40 22.10 -2.79
CA PRO A 309 9.84 23.37 -2.20
C PRO A 309 9.88 24.57 -3.17
N ALA A 310 10.30 24.35 -4.42
CA ALA A 310 10.33 25.38 -5.48
C ALA A 310 8.92 25.90 -5.88
N GLU A 311 7.90 25.07 -5.67
CA GLU A 311 6.52 25.30 -6.11
C GLU A 311 5.60 25.79 -4.97
N LYS A 312 6.13 25.88 -3.74
CA LYS A 312 5.42 26.46 -2.60
C LYS A 312 5.20 27.97 -2.80
N ARG A 313 4.13 28.49 -2.17
CA ARG A 313 3.65 29.89 -2.27
C ARG A 313 3.10 30.32 -3.63
N LYS A 314 3.08 29.45 -4.66
CA LYS A 314 2.45 29.70 -5.97
C LYS A 314 0.94 29.41 -6.04
N GLY A 315 0.29 29.08 -4.92
CA GLY A 315 -1.16 28.79 -4.84
C GLY A 315 -1.53 27.31 -5.00
N TYR A 316 -0.73 26.50 -5.68
CA TYR A 316 -1.03 25.08 -6.02
C TYR A 316 -1.48 24.19 -4.85
N ALA A 317 -1.01 24.44 -3.62
CA ALA A 317 -1.45 23.70 -2.44
C ALA A 317 -2.95 23.86 -2.15
N LYS A 318 -3.54 25.01 -2.49
CA LYS A 318 -4.98 25.27 -2.38
C LYS A 318 -5.74 24.63 -3.53
N GLU A 319 -5.29 24.85 -4.76
CA GLU A 319 -5.88 24.30 -5.99
C GLU A 319 -5.97 22.77 -5.93
N ALA A 320 -4.86 22.08 -5.66
CA ALA A 320 -4.81 20.62 -5.53
C ALA A 320 -5.63 20.09 -4.33
N SER A 321 -5.77 20.88 -3.25
CA SER A 321 -6.64 20.50 -2.13
C SER A 321 -8.12 20.65 -2.51
N SER A 322 -8.53 21.77 -3.12
CA SER A 322 -9.89 21.98 -3.61
C SER A 322 -10.32 20.89 -4.60
N ALA A 323 -9.48 20.59 -5.58
CA ALA A 323 -9.78 19.59 -6.61
C ALA A 323 -9.92 18.17 -6.01
N MET A 324 -9.09 17.82 -5.02
CA MET A 324 -9.24 16.57 -4.24
C MET A 324 -10.53 16.54 -3.41
N ILE A 325 -10.95 17.66 -2.82
CA ILE A 325 -12.21 17.77 -2.04
C ILE A 325 -13.42 17.55 -2.96
N SER A 326 -13.49 18.27 -4.08
CA SER A 326 -14.54 18.07 -5.11
C SER A 326 -14.61 16.63 -5.59
N TYR A 327 -13.46 16.04 -5.95
CA TYR A 327 -13.39 14.63 -6.37
C TYR A 327 -13.96 13.69 -5.31
N LEU A 328 -13.55 13.85 -4.04
CA LEU A 328 -14.01 12.99 -2.95
C LEU A 328 -15.52 13.14 -2.65
N PHE A 329 -16.06 14.35 -2.62
CA PHE A 329 -17.49 14.56 -2.33
C PHE A 329 -18.43 14.32 -3.51
N GLU A 330 -18.00 14.59 -4.75
CA GLU A 330 -18.84 14.40 -5.95
C GLU A 330 -18.78 12.98 -6.51
N LYS A 331 -17.62 12.32 -6.48
CA LYS A 331 -17.37 11.07 -7.23
C LYS A 331 -17.27 9.84 -6.32
N THR A 332 -17.41 9.99 -5.01
CA THR A 332 -17.34 8.89 -4.03
C THR A 332 -18.45 8.99 -2.97
N THR A 333 -18.58 7.96 -2.12
CA THR A 333 -19.55 7.91 -1.00
C THR A 333 -19.06 8.63 0.27
N VAL A 334 -18.02 9.45 0.18
CA VAL A 334 -17.46 10.16 1.34
C VAL A 334 -18.41 11.27 1.81
N ASN A 335 -18.74 11.24 3.11
CA ASN A 335 -19.48 12.29 3.82
C ASN A 335 -18.55 13.23 4.61
N ARG A 336 -17.27 12.86 4.80
CA ARG A 336 -16.32 13.60 5.64
C ARG A 336 -14.88 13.40 5.18
N ILE A 337 -14.13 14.48 5.01
CA ILE A 337 -12.70 14.47 4.70
C ILE A 337 -11.94 14.93 5.94
N VAL A 338 -10.88 14.21 6.29
CA VAL A 338 -9.98 14.49 7.42
C VAL A 338 -8.57 14.82 6.90
N LYS A 339 -7.89 15.75 7.55
CA LYS A 339 -6.45 16.01 7.34
C LYS A 339 -5.77 16.25 8.69
N ILE A 340 -4.60 15.66 8.87
CA ILE A 340 -3.73 15.84 10.04
C ILE A 340 -2.57 16.74 9.62
N VAL A 341 -2.19 17.69 10.48
CA VAL A 341 -1.09 18.64 10.25
C VAL A 341 -0.27 18.85 11.52
N ASP A 342 1.03 19.14 11.38
CA ASP A 342 1.88 19.60 12.47
C ASP A 342 1.31 20.90 13.06
N ALA A 343 1.19 20.98 14.39
CA ALA A 343 0.71 22.17 15.09
C ALA A 343 1.61 23.41 14.93
N GLN A 344 2.80 23.25 14.33
CA GLN A 344 3.71 24.33 13.96
C GLN A 344 3.54 24.81 12.50
N ASP A 345 2.72 24.13 11.67
CA ASP A 345 2.46 24.54 10.27
C ASP A 345 1.23 25.47 10.18
N GLU A 346 1.41 26.71 10.62
CA GLU A 346 0.41 27.78 10.53
C GLU A 346 -0.11 27.99 9.09
N ALA A 347 0.73 27.76 8.07
CA ALA A 347 0.34 27.91 6.68
C ALA A 347 -0.64 26.80 6.23
N ALA A 348 -0.41 25.56 6.64
CA ALA A 348 -1.33 24.46 6.40
C ALA A 348 -2.64 24.62 7.20
N MET A 349 -2.58 25.10 8.44
CA MET A 349 -3.76 25.40 9.25
C MET A 349 -4.61 26.53 8.67
N ALA A 350 -3.99 27.64 8.26
CA ALA A 350 -4.68 28.74 7.59
C ALA A 350 -5.28 28.32 6.24
N LEU A 351 -4.55 27.51 5.46
CA LEU A 351 -5.06 26.93 4.22
C LEU A 351 -6.33 26.09 4.47
N LEU A 352 -6.29 25.18 5.44
CA LEU A 352 -7.40 24.31 5.80
C LEU A 352 -8.64 25.10 6.26
N LYS A 353 -8.45 26.10 7.11
CA LYS A 353 -9.53 27.02 7.54
C LYS A 353 -10.10 27.78 6.33
N SER A 354 -9.26 28.21 5.38
CA SER A 354 -9.71 28.86 4.13
C SER A 354 -10.45 27.93 3.14
N LEU A 355 -10.27 26.62 3.27
CA LEU A 355 -11.00 25.58 2.54
C LEU A 355 -12.23 25.07 3.30
N GLY A 356 -12.55 25.68 4.45
CA GLY A 356 -13.74 25.38 5.23
C GLY A 356 -13.60 24.25 6.25
N PHE A 357 -12.42 23.65 6.42
CA PHE A 357 -12.21 22.63 7.43
C PHE A 357 -12.32 23.24 8.84
N ARG A 358 -13.02 22.54 9.71
CA ARG A 358 -13.09 22.83 11.15
C ARG A 358 -11.96 22.10 11.86
N GLU A 359 -11.38 22.76 12.86
CA GLU A 359 -10.44 22.18 13.81
C GLU A 359 -11.26 21.38 14.83
N GLU A 360 -10.93 20.10 15.06
CA GLU A 360 -11.76 19.22 15.90
C GLU A 360 -11.00 18.48 17.00
N GLU A 361 -9.70 18.20 16.81
CA GLU A 361 -8.90 17.47 17.80
C GLU A 361 -7.45 17.94 17.80
N TYR A 362 -6.81 17.98 18.97
CA TYR A 362 -5.41 18.33 19.16
C TYR A 362 -4.68 17.19 19.88
N PHE A 363 -3.75 16.55 19.19
CA PHE A 363 -2.93 15.47 19.72
C PHE A 363 -1.60 16.03 20.20
N LYS A 364 -1.44 16.18 21.52
CA LYS A 364 -0.17 16.61 22.11
C LYS A 364 0.86 15.48 22.08
N ASP A 365 2.06 15.78 21.60
CA ASP A 365 3.23 14.89 21.55
C ASP A 365 2.92 13.52 20.91
N SER A 366 2.13 13.51 19.83
CA SER A 366 1.61 12.30 19.16
C SER A 366 2.64 11.57 18.31
N VAL A 367 3.46 12.31 17.57
CA VAL A 367 4.38 11.77 16.55
C VAL A 367 5.81 12.14 16.91
N PHE A 368 6.74 11.21 16.66
CA PHE A 368 8.17 11.42 16.83
C PHE A 368 8.84 11.57 15.47
N SER A 369 9.17 12.81 15.08
CA SER A 369 9.85 13.15 13.82
C SER A 369 11.11 13.95 14.11
N ASP A 370 12.15 13.75 13.30
CA ASP A 370 13.39 14.56 13.31
C ASP A 370 14.07 14.68 14.70
N GLY A 371 13.89 13.66 15.53
CA GLY A 371 14.45 13.58 16.88
C GLY A 371 13.63 14.29 17.98
N LYS A 372 12.55 15.01 17.62
CA LYS A 372 11.61 15.66 18.55
C LYS A 372 10.26 14.91 18.61
N TRP A 373 9.52 15.12 19.69
CA TRP A 373 8.08 14.91 19.66
C TRP A 373 7.41 16.12 19.01
N VAL A 374 6.33 15.85 18.28
CA VAL A 374 5.54 16.80 17.51
C VAL A 374 4.08 16.63 17.95
N SER A 375 3.38 17.74 18.09
CA SER A 375 1.94 17.76 18.33
C SER A 375 1.21 18.05 17.03
N GLU A 376 0.02 17.48 16.84
CA GLU A 376 -0.73 17.54 15.59
C GLU A 376 -2.16 18.05 15.81
N TYR A 377 -2.71 18.75 14.83
CA TYR A 377 -4.14 19.04 14.76
C TYR A 377 -4.84 18.15 13.74
N GLN A 378 -6.01 17.63 14.11
CA GLN A 378 -6.97 17.02 13.19
C GLN A 378 -7.98 18.07 12.74
N PHE A 379 -8.01 18.28 11.43
CA PHE A 379 -8.99 19.08 10.73
C PHE A 379 -9.97 18.18 9.98
N ALA A 380 -11.24 18.58 9.93
CA ALA A 380 -12.25 17.88 9.16
C ALA A 380 -13.20 18.81 8.40
N LEU A 381 -13.70 18.34 7.26
CA LEU A 381 -14.75 18.97 6.47
C LEU A 381 -15.85 17.93 6.24
N LEU A 382 -17.10 18.27 6.56
CA LEU A 382 -18.27 17.45 6.23
C LEU A 382 -18.77 17.81 4.82
N LYS A 383 -19.43 16.86 4.16
CA LYS A 383 -20.07 17.11 2.87
C LYS A 383 -21.16 18.18 2.98
N SER A 384 -21.99 18.13 4.03
CA SER A 384 -22.95 19.20 4.36
C SER A 384 -22.32 20.59 4.44
N ASP A 385 -21.14 20.67 5.06
CA ASP A 385 -20.42 21.93 5.31
C ASP A 385 -19.72 22.44 4.04
N TRP A 386 -19.66 21.63 2.98
CA TRP A 386 -19.13 21.93 1.66
C TRP A 386 -20.25 22.23 0.66
N ASP A 387 -21.32 21.42 0.64
CA ASP A 387 -22.54 21.63 -0.16
C ASP A 387 -23.17 23.01 0.13
N LEU A 388 -23.10 23.49 1.38
CA LEU A 388 -23.53 24.84 1.81
C LEU A 388 -22.64 26.00 1.30
N ARG A 389 -21.67 25.74 0.42
CA ARG A 389 -20.72 26.73 -0.14
C ARG A 389 -20.67 26.76 -1.67
N GLY A 390 -21.43 25.90 -2.34
CA GLY A 390 -21.50 25.78 -3.80
C GLY A 390 -22.43 26.80 -4.45
#